data_AF-A0A5C8S532-F1
#
_entry.id   AF-A0A5C8S532-F1
#
_cell.length_a   1.000
_cell.length_b   1.000
_cell.length_c   1.000
_cell.angle_alpha   90.00
_cell.angle_beta   90.00
_cell.angle_gamma   90.00
#
_symmetry.space_group_name_H-M   'P 1'
#
loop_
_entity.id
_entity.type
_entity.pdbx_description
1 polymer ?
#
loop_
_entity_poly.entity_id
_entity_poly.type
_entity_poly.pdbx_seq_one_letter_code
_entity_poly.pdbx_strand_id
1 'polypeptide(L)' 'MQPLGLSDPHERGPVTDRRAVAIANALWFRALAQRALRDGAPKAELRAANARAAARIVLRQARREALVRRLMFDAVAVGV' A
#
# COMPACT_ATOMS: atom_id res chain seq x y z
N MET A 1 -27.71 5.24 -22.03
CA MET A 1 -26.56 4.46 -21.53
C MET A 1 -25.53 5.43 -20.99
N GLN A 2 -25.54 5.69 -19.68
CA GLN A 2 -24.50 6.51 -19.02
C GLN A 2 -23.24 5.65 -18.85
N PRO A 3 -22.03 6.17 -19.12
CA PRO A 3 -20.83 5.49 -18.68
C PRO A 3 -20.72 5.69 -17.17
N LEU A 4 -20.76 4.58 -16.43
CA LEU A 4 -20.38 4.54 -15.02
C LEU A 4 -18.94 5.02 -14.94
N GLY A 5 -18.74 6.26 -14.50
CA GLY A 5 -17.45 6.82 -14.16
C GLY A 5 -16.86 6.04 -13.00
N LEU A 6 -16.20 4.92 -13.32
CA LEU A 6 -15.14 4.35 -12.51
C LEU A 6 -14.07 5.43 -12.44
N SER A 7 -14.17 6.27 -11.41
CA SER A 7 -13.13 7.24 -11.07
C SER A 7 -11.84 6.46 -10.98
N ASP A 8 -10.96 6.67 -11.95
CA ASP A 8 -9.64 6.09 -11.98
C ASP A 8 -8.98 6.41 -10.63
N PRO A 9 -8.65 5.41 -9.79
CA PRO A 9 -7.95 5.67 -8.53
C PRO A 9 -6.50 6.15 -8.77
N HIS A 10 -6.14 6.43 -10.02
CA HIS A 10 -4.84 6.92 -10.47
C HIS A 10 -4.66 8.44 -10.36
N GLU A 11 -5.71 9.22 -10.08
CA GLU A 11 -5.58 10.63 -9.67
C GLU A 11 -5.30 10.79 -8.16
N ARG A 12 -4.39 9.99 -7.60
CA ARG A 12 -3.90 10.20 -6.22
C ARG A 12 -2.64 11.05 -6.27
N GLY A 13 -2.76 12.26 -5.70
CA GLY A 13 -1.86 13.40 -5.79
C GLY A 13 -0.44 13.22 -5.21
N PRO A 14 0.16 14.27 -4.60
CA PRO A 14 1.59 14.37 -4.34
C PRO A 14 2.13 13.17 -3.52
N VAL A 15 3.43 12.86 -3.63
CA VAL A 15 4.09 11.67 -3.00
C VAL A 15 3.70 11.37 -1.56
N THR A 16 3.41 12.42 -0.79
CA THR A 16 2.90 12.34 0.57
C THR A 16 1.65 11.44 0.64
N ASP A 17 0.77 11.50 -0.35
CA ASP A 17 -0.45 10.70 -0.46
C ASP A 17 -0.14 9.21 -0.67
N ARG A 18 0.84 8.86 -1.51
CA ARG A 18 1.20 7.45 -1.74
C ARG A 18 1.80 6.81 -0.49
N ARG A 19 2.66 7.55 0.22
CA ARG A 19 3.22 7.09 1.49
C ARG A 19 2.15 6.98 2.57
N ALA A 20 1.25 7.96 2.68
CA ALA A 20 0.14 7.94 3.62
C ALA A 20 -0.79 6.76 3.37
N VAL A 21 -1.16 6.49 2.11
CA VAL A 21 -1.97 5.33 1.71
C VAL A 21 -1.27 4.01 2.08
N ALA A 22 0.03 3.89 1.81
CA ALA A 22 0.77 2.67 2.16
C ALA A 22 0.80 2.43 3.68
N ILE A 23 0.94 3.49 4.48
CA ILE A 23 0.88 3.41 5.95
C ILE A 23 -0.53 3.02 6.39
N ALA A 24 -1.57 3.65 5.85
CA ALA A 24 -2.96 3.32 6.18
C ALA A 24 -3.29 1.85 5.87
N ASN A 25 -2.89 1.36 4.69
CA ASN A 25 -3.05 -0.04 4.31
C ASN A 25 -2.30 -0.98 5.27
N ALA A 26 -1.06 -0.65 5.62
CA ALA A 26 -0.28 -1.46 6.56
C ALA A 26 -0.92 -1.53 7.95
N LEU A 27 -1.49 -0.42 8.44
CA LEU A 27 -2.24 -0.38 9.70
C LEU A 27 -3.51 -1.23 9.61
N TRP A 28 -4.26 -1.11 8.51
CA TRP A 28 -5.46 -1.92 8.27
C TRP A 28 -5.14 -3.42 8.26
N PHE A 29 -4.09 -3.84 7.55
CA PHE A 29 -3.65 -5.24 7.54
C PHE A 29 -3.20 -5.72 8.93
N ARG A 30 -2.53 -4.88 9.73
CA ARG A 30 -2.17 -5.23 11.11
C ARG A 30 -3.40 -5.42 11.98
N ALA A 31 -4.40 -4.55 11.86
CA ALA A 31 -5.67 -4.69 12.57
C ALA A 31 -6.41 -5.98 12.14
N LEU A 32 -6.41 -6.29 10.84
CA LEU A 32 -6.97 -7.52 10.31
C LEU A 32 -6.26 -8.77 10.88
N ALA A 33 -4.94 -8.73 11.01
CA ALA A 33 -4.18 -9.82 11.64
C ALA A 33 -4.58 -10.02 13.11
N GLN A 34 -4.79 -8.93 13.85
CA GLN A 34 -5.26 -8.98 15.25
C GLN A 34 -6.69 -9.51 15.36
N ARG A 35 -7.56 -9.15 14.43
CA ARG A 35 -8.94 -9.64 14.37
C ARG A 35 -9.02 -11.12 14.01
N ALA A 36 -8.20 -11.58 13.06
CA ALA A 36 -8.15 -12.98 12.66
C ALA A 36 -7.82 -13.94 13.81
N LEU A 37 -7.08 -13.48 14.82
CA LEU A 37 -6.76 -14.26 16.01
C LEU A 37 -7.88 -14.27 17.06
N ARG A 38 -8.93 -13.47 16.89
CA ARG A 38 -10.01 -13.26 17.88
C ARG A 38 -11.40 -13.58 17.37
N ASP A 39 -11.58 -13.66 16.05
CA ASP A 39 -12.90 -13.79 15.42
C ASP A 39 -13.45 -15.23 15.38
N GLY A 40 -12.69 -16.22 15.85
CA GLY A 40 -13.10 -17.63 15.90
C GLY A 40 -13.18 -18.32 14.54
N ALA A 41 -12.87 -17.62 13.44
CA ALA A 41 -12.95 -18.17 12.09
C ALA A 41 -11.73 -19.07 11.80
N PRO A 42 -11.90 -20.11 10.95
CA PRO A 42 -10.90 -21.14 10.73
C PRO A 42 -9.57 -20.58 10.22
N LYS A 43 -8.48 -21.33 10.46
CA LYS A 43 -7.12 -21.00 10.01
C LYS A 43 -6.66 -19.61 10.47
N ALA A 44 -7.04 -19.21 11.69
CA ALA A 44 -6.74 -17.91 12.30
C ALA A 44 -5.26 -17.51 12.16
N GLU A 45 -4.34 -18.42 12.47
CA GLU A 45 -2.89 -18.17 12.39
C GLU A 45 -2.42 -17.88 10.96
N LEU A 46 -2.88 -18.66 9.99
CA LEU A 46 -2.54 -18.47 8.58
C LEU A 46 -3.07 -17.12 8.07
N ARG A 47 -4.31 -16.76 8.41
CA ARG A 47 -4.90 -15.46 8.04
C ARG A 47 -4.12 -14.30 8.68
N ALA A 48 -3.75 -14.42 9.95
CA ALA A 48 -2.94 -13.43 10.63
C ALA A 48 -1.53 -13.30 10.02
N ALA A 49 -0.89 -14.41 9.68
CA ALA A 49 0.41 -14.42 9.00
C ALA A 49 0.33 -13.78 7.61
N ASN A 50 -0.70 -14.12 6.82
CA ASN A 50 -0.94 -13.53 5.50
C ASN A 50 -1.15 -12.01 5.60
N ALA A 51 -2.01 -11.55 6.50
CA ALA A 51 -2.23 -10.13 6.71
C ALA A 51 -0.95 -9.38 7.14
N ARG A 52 -0.12 -9.96 8.02
CA ARG A 52 1.20 -9.39 8.36
C ARG A 52 2.14 -9.36 7.14
N ALA A 53 2.13 -10.39 6.30
CA ALA A 53 2.93 -10.42 5.07
C ALA A 53 2.48 -9.33 4.09
N ALA A 54 1.16 -9.16 3.89
CA ALA A 54 0.60 -8.11 3.05
C ALA A 54 1.01 -6.70 3.54
N ALA A 55 0.95 -6.44 4.86
CA ALA A 55 1.46 -5.19 5.43
C ALA A 55 2.93 -4.93 5.08
N ARG A 56 3.78 -5.97 5.16
CA ARG A 56 5.20 -5.86 4.80
C ARG A 56 5.40 -5.59 3.31
N ILE A 57 4.62 -6.25 2.45
CA ILE A 57 4.70 -6.09 0.99
C ILE A 57 4.35 -4.64 0.61
N VAL A 58 3.24 -4.10 1.12
CA VAL A 58 2.82 -2.72 0.83
C VAL A 58 3.88 -1.70 1.24
N LEU A 59 4.47 -1.85 2.44
CA LEU A 59 5.53 -0.94 2.90
C LEU A 59 6.81 -1.06 2.04
N ARG A 60 7.20 -2.27 1.66
CA ARG A 60 8.36 -2.49 0.77
C ARG A 60 8.13 -1.88 -0.61
N GLN A 61 6.93 -2.05 -1.16
CA GLN A 61 6.57 -1.48 -2.45
C GLN A 61 6.62 0.06 -2.42
N ALA A 62 6.02 0.69 -1.40
CA ALA A 62 6.07 2.14 -1.25
C ALA A 62 7.51 2.68 -1.10
N ARG A 63 8.38 1.96 -0.38
CA ARG A 63 9.80 2.30 -0.28
C ARG A 63 10.50 2.20 -1.63
N ARG A 64 10.23 1.15 -2.41
CA ARG A 64 10.79 0.97 -3.75
C ARG A 64 10.35 2.08 -4.69
N GLU A 65 9.06 2.43 -4.68
CA GLU A 65 8.51 3.52 -5.49
C GLU A 65 9.13 4.87 -5.13
N ALA A 66 9.30 5.16 -3.83
CA ALA A 66 9.96 6.38 -3.38
C ALA A 66 11.42 6.46 -3.86
N LEU A 67 12.16 5.35 -3.82
CA LEU A 67 13.53 5.27 -4.33
C LEU A 67 13.58 5.49 -5.84
N VAL A 68 12.75 4.78 -6.61
CA VAL A 68 12.69 4.93 -8.08
C VAL A 68 12.35 6.36 -8.45
N ARG A 69 11.37 6.98 -7.77
CA ARG A 69 10.99 8.36 -8.04
C ARG A 69 12.15 9.32 -7.77
N ARG A 70 12.89 9.13 -6.67
CA ARG A 70 14.09 9.93 -6.37
C ARG A 70 15.14 9.80 -7.47
N LEU A 71 15.47 8.57 -7.88
CA LEU A 71 16.43 8.33 -8.96
C LEU A 71 16.01 8.98 -10.27
N MET A 72 14.72 8.97 -10.60
CA MET A 72 14.19 9.64 -11.79
C MET A 72 14.38 11.16 -11.72
N PHE A 73 14.13 11.79 -10.58
CA PHE A 73 14.38 13.23 -10.42
C PHE A 73 15.87 13.57 -10.45
N ASP A 74 16.71 12.75 -9.81
CA ASP A 74 18.17 12.94 -9.83
C ASP A 74 18.69 12.83 -11.28
N ALA A 75 18.19 11.87 -12.07
CA ALA A 75 18.56 11.71 -13.47
C ALA A 75 18.12 12.90 -14.34
N VAL A 76 16.90 13.42 -14.12
CA VAL A 76 16.41 14.63 -14.79
C VAL A 76 17.27 15.84 -14.41
N ALA A 77 17.68 15.98 -13.15
CA ALA A 77 18.49 17.10 -12.69
C ALA A 77 19.94 17.10 -13.22
N VAL A 78 20.49 15.93 -13.59
CA VAL A 78 21.85 15.80 -14.15
C VAL A 78 21.87 15.95 -15.68
N GLY A 79 20.74 15.75 -16.35
CA GLY A 79 20.61 15.85 -17.81
C GLY A 79 20.27 17.24 -18.36
N VAL A 80 20.32 18.29 -17.52
CA VAL A 80 20.03 19.70 -17.86
C VAL A 80 21.27 20.55 -17.61
#